data_AF-A0A2R8C9Z8-F1
#
_entry.id   AF-A0A2R8C9Z8-F1
#
_cell.length_a   1.000
_cell.length_b   1.000
_cell.length_c   1.000
_cell.angle_alpha   90.00
_cell.angle_beta   90.00
_cell.angle_gamma   90.00
#
_symmetry.space_group_name_H-M   'P 1'
#
loop_
_entity.id
_entity.type
_entity.pdbx_description
1 polymer ?
#
loop_
_entity_poly.entity_id
_entity_poly.type
_entity_poly.pdbx_seq_one_letter_code
_entity_poly.pdbx_strand_id
1 'polypeptide(L)'
;MKNLLGSTALAFSLVAGAALAVSPTGSDFNDTGDILARSAQHTDIDYDIMVQRATQAAIYYMPAVAQVDFIKATKRVGGDYDTVNFVTKPFGSEKGFLTANDTTAYAWGSISTKNGPMVVQVPPMSDKVDYFGSFISAWHVPMVDVGSKGADQGKGGKYLFLPPGYDNAFGTAADLEAQGYIIVPGLDTHDVSYSFRPTLLNGATHVEAG
;
A
#
# COMPACT_ATOMS: atom_id res chain seq x y z
N MET A 1 52.91 32.14 25.71
CA MET A 1 51.55 32.16 25.12
C MET A 1 51.66 32.06 23.62
N LYS A 2 51.44 30.87 23.05
CA LYS A 2 51.31 30.62 21.61
C LYS A 2 50.29 29.49 21.47
N ASN A 3 49.09 29.83 20.98
CA ASN A 3 48.06 28.88 20.61
C ASN A 3 48.37 28.35 19.22
N LEU A 4 48.46 27.03 19.06
CA LEU A 4 48.27 26.37 17.77
C LEU A 4 47.27 25.24 17.95
N LEU A 5 46.06 25.49 17.46
CA LEU A 5 45.04 24.47 17.20
C LEU A 5 45.53 23.59 16.04
N GLY A 6 45.86 22.34 16.33
CA GLY A 6 46.10 21.31 15.31
C GLY A 6 44.84 20.49 15.10
N SER A 7 44.03 20.85 14.12
CA SER A 7 42.92 20.04 13.64
C SER A 7 43.47 18.76 12.99
N THR A 8 43.29 17.61 13.64
CA THR A 8 43.55 16.30 13.02
C THR A 8 42.23 15.75 12.49
N ALA A 9 42.08 15.77 11.17
CA ALA A 9 40.97 15.12 10.49
C ALA A 9 41.18 13.59 10.56
N LEU A 10 40.27 12.88 11.23
CA LEU A 10 40.17 11.42 11.12
C LEU A 10 39.53 11.10 9.77
N ALA A 11 40.33 10.63 8.82
CA ALA A 11 39.83 9.99 7.62
C ALA A 11 39.40 8.55 7.97
N PHE A 12 38.10 8.29 8.04
CA PHE A 12 37.56 6.93 8.05
C PHE A 12 37.61 6.38 6.63
N SER A 13 38.61 5.54 6.34
CA SER A 13 38.60 4.70 5.14
C SER A 13 37.66 3.52 5.38
N LEU A 14 36.46 3.56 4.77
CA LEU A 14 35.66 2.35 4.56
C LEU A 14 36.42 1.46 3.57
N VAL A 15 37.11 0.44 4.08
CA VAL A 15 37.58 -0.67 3.25
C VAL A 15 36.37 -1.54 2.96
N ALA A 16 35.76 -1.35 1.79
CA ALA A 16 34.86 -2.34 1.21
C ALA A 16 35.71 -3.57 0.84
N GLY A 17 35.82 -4.52 1.77
CA GLY A 17 36.38 -5.83 1.47
C GLY A 17 35.42 -6.55 0.53
N ALA A 18 35.70 -6.51 -0.78
CA ALA A 18 35.10 -7.45 -1.71
C ALA A 18 35.58 -8.85 -1.31
N ALA A 19 34.71 -9.62 -0.67
CA ALA A 19 34.95 -11.04 -0.46
C ALA A 19 34.93 -11.70 -1.85
N LEU A 20 36.11 -11.88 -2.44
CA LEU A 20 36.27 -12.75 -3.60
C LEU A 20 35.91 -14.17 -3.14
N ALA A 21 34.80 -14.71 -3.64
CA ALA A 21 34.48 -16.12 -3.50
C ALA A 21 35.52 -16.91 -4.28
N VAL A 22 36.58 -17.36 -3.59
CA VAL A 22 37.52 -18.34 -4.13
C VAL A 22 36.84 -19.69 -4.04
N SER A 23 36.54 -20.32 -5.18
CA SER A 23 36.09 -21.72 -5.22
C SER A 23 37.24 -22.62 -4.75
N PRO A 24 37.09 -23.38 -3.65
CA PRO A 24 38.15 -24.25 -3.16
C PRO A 24 38.30 -25.47 -4.08
N THR A 25 39.40 -25.54 -4.82
CA THR A 25 39.74 -26.68 -5.71
C THR A 25 40.79 -27.59 -5.08
N GLY A 26 40.70 -27.84 -3.77
CA GLY A 26 41.57 -28.79 -3.06
C GLY A 26 41.28 -30.23 -3.50
N SER A 27 42.26 -31.13 -3.36
CA SER A 27 42.21 -32.52 -3.83
C SER A 27 41.17 -33.42 -3.16
N ASP A 28 40.51 -32.93 -2.12
CA ASP A 28 39.49 -33.67 -1.37
C ASP A 28 38.14 -32.98 -1.55
N PHE A 29 37.12 -33.74 -1.98
CA PHE A 29 35.74 -33.28 -2.21
C PHE A 29 35.04 -32.71 -0.96
N ASN A 30 35.72 -32.65 0.19
CA ASN A 30 35.20 -32.09 1.43
C ASN A 30 35.42 -30.57 1.54
N ASP A 31 35.04 -29.84 0.49
CA ASP A 31 34.85 -28.39 0.48
C ASP A 31 33.47 -27.99 1.07
N THR A 32 32.87 -28.86 1.87
CA THR A 32 31.51 -28.60 2.37
C THR A 32 31.49 -27.57 3.50
N GLY A 33 32.67 -27.11 3.96
CA GLY A 33 32.81 -26.16 5.06
C GLY A 33 32.25 -26.71 6.37
N ASP A 34 32.51 -27.99 6.66
CA ASP A 34 31.98 -28.71 7.82
C ASP A 34 30.44 -28.79 7.84
N ILE A 35 29.85 -29.23 6.73
CA ILE A 35 28.40 -29.32 6.59
C ILE A 35 27.75 -30.25 7.61
N LEU A 36 28.47 -31.28 8.07
CA LEU A 36 27.96 -32.22 9.07
C LEU A 36 27.82 -31.55 10.44
N ALA A 37 28.81 -30.77 10.89
CA ALA A 37 28.67 -30.04 12.15
C ALA A 37 27.59 -28.96 12.09
N ARG A 38 27.45 -28.25 10.95
CA ARG A 38 26.36 -27.27 10.77
C ARG A 38 24.99 -27.95 10.72
N SER A 39 24.86 -29.07 10.01
CA SER A 39 23.61 -29.85 9.98
C SER A 39 23.25 -30.38 11.36
N ALA A 40 24.22 -30.73 12.20
CA ALA A 40 23.99 -31.19 13.56
C ALA A 40 23.44 -30.10 14.50
N GLN A 41 23.57 -28.81 14.14
CA GLN A 41 22.95 -27.69 14.88
C GLN A 41 21.43 -27.61 14.63
N HIS A 42 20.95 -28.11 13.50
CA HIS A 42 19.53 -28.16 13.14
C HIS A 42 18.92 -29.45 13.69
N THR A 43 18.25 -29.35 14.83
CA THR A 43 17.65 -30.52 15.49
C THR A 43 16.32 -30.95 14.86
N ASP A 44 15.65 -30.03 14.14
CA ASP A 44 14.42 -30.28 13.39
C ASP A 44 14.37 -29.38 12.16
N ILE A 45 14.77 -29.93 11.00
CA ILE A 45 14.85 -29.19 9.74
C ILE A 45 13.48 -28.74 9.23
N ASP A 46 12.42 -29.50 9.50
CA ASP A 46 11.07 -29.17 9.08
C ASP A 46 10.56 -27.96 9.87
N TYR A 47 10.83 -27.92 11.18
CA TYR A 47 10.57 -26.75 12.01
C TYR A 47 11.33 -25.52 11.54
N ASP A 48 12.64 -25.64 11.24
CA ASP A 48 13.45 -24.52 10.78
C ASP A 48 12.94 -23.96 9.44
N ILE A 49 12.58 -24.83 8.50
CA ILE A 49 11.96 -24.43 7.21
C ILE A 49 10.61 -23.74 7.47
N MET A 50 9.79 -24.25 8.39
CA MET A 50 8.52 -23.62 8.76
C MET A 50 8.74 -22.20 9.28
N VAL A 51 9.67 -22.00 10.21
CA VAL A 51 9.98 -20.68 10.79
C VAL A 51 10.49 -19.71 9.70
N GLN A 52 11.37 -20.16 8.83
CA GLN A 52 11.88 -19.34 7.72
C GLN A 52 10.74 -18.91 6.78
N ARG A 53 9.90 -19.86 6.35
CA ARG A 53 8.74 -19.57 5.47
C ARG A 53 7.73 -18.66 6.13
N ALA A 54 7.42 -18.88 7.42
CA ALA A 54 6.51 -18.03 8.17
C ALA A 54 7.02 -16.59 8.28
N THR A 55 8.33 -16.42 8.53
CA THR A 55 8.97 -15.10 8.57
C THR A 55 8.89 -14.39 7.23
N GLN A 56 9.20 -15.08 6.13
CA GLN A 56 9.10 -14.51 4.78
C GLN A 56 7.65 -14.15 4.42
N ALA A 57 6.69 -15.01 4.76
CA ALA A 57 5.28 -14.75 4.54
C ALA A 57 4.81 -13.50 5.31
N ALA A 58 5.18 -13.35 6.58
CA ALA A 58 4.81 -12.18 7.39
C ALA A 58 5.28 -10.86 6.75
N ILE A 59 6.47 -10.85 6.16
CA ILE A 59 7.01 -9.68 5.45
C ILE A 59 6.26 -9.46 4.13
N TYR A 60 6.11 -10.52 3.33
CA TYR A 60 5.51 -10.44 2.00
C TYR A 60 4.04 -9.99 2.04
N TYR A 61 3.25 -10.51 2.98
CA TYR A 61 1.82 -10.22 3.09
C TYR A 61 1.50 -8.94 3.89
N MET A 62 2.50 -8.21 4.39
CA MET A 62 2.29 -7.03 5.23
C MET A 62 1.31 -6.00 4.64
N PRO A 63 1.36 -5.64 3.33
CA PRO A 63 0.40 -4.70 2.75
C PRO A 63 -1.04 -5.23 2.77
N ALA A 64 -1.23 -6.49 2.37
CA ALA A 64 -2.54 -7.13 2.35
C ALA A 64 -3.14 -7.28 3.77
N VAL A 65 -2.31 -7.51 4.78
CA VAL A 65 -2.76 -7.54 6.18
C VAL A 65 -3.29 -6.17 6.61
N ALA A 66 -2.60 -5.08 6.24
CA ALA A 66 -3.09 -3.72 6.54
C ALA A 66 -4.46 -3.45 5.92
N GLN A 67 -4.66 -3.91 4.67
CA GLN A 67 -5.94 -3.82 3.97
C GLN A 67 -7.07 -4.54 4.72
N VAL A 68 -6.82 -5.79 5.14
CA VAL A 68 -7.76 -6.61 5.92
C VAL A 68 -8.10 -5.95 7.25
N ASP A 69 -7.12 -5.33 7.90
CA ASP A 69 -7.33 -4.67 9.19
C ASP A 69 -8.18 -3.39 9.07
N PHE A 70 -8.09 -2.64 7.96
CA PHE A 70 -9.03 -1.56 7.65
C PHE A 70 -10.47 -2.05 7.51
N ILE A 71 -10.69 -3.15 6.76
CA ILE A 71 -12.03 -3.74 6.59
C ILE A 71 -12.57 -4.21 7.95
N LYS A 72 -11.75 -4.90 8.75
CA LYS A 72 -12.13 -5.30 10.12
C LYS A 72 -12.44 -4.09 11.01
N ALA A 73 -11.70 -2.98 10.87
CA ALA A 73 -11.96 -1.76 11.63
C ALA A 73 -13.31 -1.16 11.27
N THR A 74 -13.64 -1.07 9.98
CA THR A 74 -14.96 -0.63 9.50
C THR A 74 -16.08 -1.54 10.01
N LYS A 75 -15.87 -2.86 10.02
CA LYS A 75 -16.81 -3.83 10.63
C LYS A 75 -17.07 -3.59 12.11
N ARG A 76 -16.03 -3.28 12.88
CA ARG A 76 -16.17 -3.02 14.34
C ARG A 76 -17.06 -1.81 14.65
N VAL A 77 -17.21 -0.88 13.72
CA VAL A 77 -18.03 0.33 13.89
C VAL A 77 -19.38 0.25 13.17
N GLY A 78 -19.76 -0.93 12.67
CA GLY A 78 -21.06 -1.18 12.05
C GLY A 78 -21.13 -1.01 10.53
N GLY A 79 -19.99 -0.78 9.86
CA GLY A 79 -19.90 -0.81 8.39
C GLY A 79 -19.47 -2.18 7.86
N ASP A 80 -19.21 -2.26 6.55
CA ASP A 80 -18.56 -3.39 5.87
C ASP A 80 -17.84 -2.88 4.61
N TYR A 81 -17.50 -3.76 3.67
CA TYR A 81 -17.32 -3.39 2.26
C TYR A 81 -18.48 -2.49 1.79
N ASP A 82 -18.18 -1.66 0.80
CA ASP A 82 -19.09 -0.68 0.18
C ASP A 82 -19.59 0.41 1.15
N THR A 83 -19.02 0.47 2.37
CA THR A 83 -19.24 1.55 3.33
C THR A 83 -18.15 2.60 3.19
N VAL A 84 -18.55 3.86 2.97
CA VAL A 84 -17.64 5.00 3.03
C VAL A 84 -17.49 5.45 4.49
N ASN A 85 -16.29 5.34 5.01
CA ASN A 85 -15.93 5.87 6.32
C ASN A 85 -15.49 7.32 6.13
N PHE A 86 -16.11 8.24 6.87
CA PHE A 86 -15.77 9.65 6.82
C PHE A 86 -15.37 10.14 8.21
N VAL A 87 -14.22 10.79 8.31
CA VAL A 87 -13.79 11.48 9.54
C VAL A 87 -13.71 12.98 9.29
N THR A 88 -14.57 13.72 9.98
CA THR A 88 -14.73 15.18 9.83
C THR A 88 -13.66 16.00 10.57
N LYS A 89 -12.68 15.34 11.19
CA LYS A 89 -11.58 15.98 11.93
C LYS A 89 -10.29 15.21 11.68
N PRO A 90 -9.13 15.88 11.64
CA PRO A 90 -7.84 15.22 11.54
C PRO A 90 -7.60 14.29 12.73
N PHE A 91 -6.78 13.27 12.51
CA PHE A 91 -6.43 12.32 13.56
C PHE A 91 -5.37 12.90 14.51
N GLY A 92 -5.55 12.69 15.81
CA GLY A 92 -4.49 12.87 16.82
C GLY A 92 -3.65 11.61 16.99
N SER A 93 -2.53 11.72 17.71
CA SER A 93 -1.60 10.60 17.95
C SER A 93 -2.20 9.47 18.80
N GLU A 94 -3.28 9.74 19.52
CA GLU A 94 -4.03 8.76 20.29
C GLU A 94 -4.88 7.82 19.43
N LYS A 95 -4.94 8.06 18.12
CA LYS A 95 -5.75 7.27 17.18
C LYS A 95 -4.87 6.19 16.55
N GLY A 96 -5.39 4.95 16.49
CA GLY A 96 -4.69 3.79 15.93
C GLY A 96 -4.59 3.78 14.39
N PHE A 97 -4.59 4.94 13.75
CA PHE A 97 -4.46 5.07 12.30
C PHE A 97 -2.98 5.23 11.95
N LEU A 98 -2.44 4.32 11.13
CA LEU A 98 -1.01 4.27 10.83
C LEU A 98 -0.56 5.56 10.13
N THR A 99 0.35 6.29 10.78
CA THR A 99 0.98 7.52 10.25
C THR A 99 -0.03 8.50 9.65
N ALA A 100 -1.15 8.70 10.35
CA ALA A 100 -2.20 9.60 9.88
C ALA A 100 -1.68 11.03 9.74
N ASN A 101 -2.25 11.73 8.76
CA ASN A 101 -2.11 13.17 8.68
C ASN A 101 -2.94 13.85 9.79
N ASP A 102 -2.34 14.82 10.46
CA ASP A 102 -2.86 15.54 11.62
C ASP A 102 -3.51 16.90 11.26
N THR A 103 -3.60 17.22 9.96
CA THR A 103 -4.14 18.51 9.47
C THR A 103 -5.35 18.35 8.55
N THR A 104 -5.54 17.19 7.93
CA THR A 104 -6.60 16.93 6.93
C THR A 104 -7.55 15.83 7.39
N ALA A 105 -8.83 15.99 7.04
CA ALA A 105 -9.84 14.94 7.17
C ALA A 105 -9.55 13.76 6.21
N TYR A 106 -10.27 12.66 6.39
CA TYR A 106 -10.18 11.48 5.53
C TYR A 106 -11.55 10.94 5.18
N ALA A 107 -11.66 10.42 3.95
CA ALA A 107 -12.73 9.52 3.51
C ALA A 107 -12.08 8.25 2.98
N TRP A 108 -12.45 7.07 3.48
CA TRP A 108 -11.91 5.81 2.97
C TRP A 108 -12.97 4.73 2.90
N GLY A 109 -12.73 3.75 2.05
CA GLY A 109 -13.61 2.60 1.92
C GLY A 109 -12.91 1.45 1.23
N SER A 110 -13.59 0.32 1.26
CA SER A 110 -13.18 -0.92 0.61
C SER A 110 -14.36 -1.46 -0.17
N ILE A 111 -14.12 -1.95 -1.38
CA ILE A 111 -15.13 -2.61 -2.22
C ILE A 111 -14.65 -4.01 -2.59
N SER A 112 -15.59 -4.89 -2.96
CA SER A 112 -15.24 -6.21 -3.49
C SER A 112 -15.98 -6.49 -4.80
N THR A 113 -15.24 -6.89 -5.83
CA THR A 113 -15.81 -7.28 -7.13
C THR A 113 -16.18 -8.76 -7.20
N LYS A 114 -16.16 -9.48 -6.07
CA LYS A 114 -16.46 -10.92 -6.02
C LYS A 114 -17.85 -11.26 -6.55
N ASN A 115 -18.80 -10.35 -6.38
CA ASN A 115 -20.20 -10.54 -6.82
C ASN A 115 -20.51 -9.85 -8.16
N GLY A 116 -19.50 -9.27 -8.81
CA GLY A 116 -19.66 -8.57 -10.09
C GLY A 116 -18.92 -7.23 -10.13
N PRO A 117 -19.05 -6.49 -11.25
CA PRO A 117 -18.48 -5.16 -11.40
C PRO A 117 -19.00 -4.19 -10.34
N MET A 118 -18.12 -3.31 -9.86
CA MET A 118 -18.45 -2.31 -8.84
C MET A 118 -18.15 -0.90 -9.33
N VAL A 119 -18.97 0.07 -8.93
CA VAL A 119 -18.76 1.49 -9.27
C VAL A 119 -18.60 2.30 -7.99
N VAL A 120 -17.53 3.10 -7.93
CA VAL A 120 -17.37 4.14 -6.91
C VAL A 120 -17.58 5.50 -7.58
N GLN A 121 -18.56 6.25 -7.09
CA GLN A 121 -18.84 7.59 -7.58
C GLN A 121 -18.12 8.63 -6.72
N VAL A 122 -17.20 9.37 -7.34
CA VAL A 122 -16.50 10.49 -6.72
C VAL A 122 -17.21 11.78 -7.10
N PRO A 123 -17.61 12.64 -6.14
CA PRO A 123 -18.26 13.91 -6.45
C PRO A 123 -17.30 14.87 -7.17
N PRO A 124 -17.82 15.81 -7.98
CA PRO A 124 -17.02 16.89 -8.55
C PRO A 124 -16.41 17.76 -7.45
N MET A 125 -15.25 18.34 -7.75
CA MET A 125 -14.71 19.43 -6.94
C MET A 125 -15.70 20.60 -6.92
N SER A 126 -15.76 21.28 -5.78
CA SER A 126 -16.51 22.52 -5.61
C SER A 126 -15.57 23.71 -5.43
N ASP A 127 -16.14 24.89 -5.22
CA ASP A 127 -15.41 26.07 -4.77
C ASP A 127 -14.79 25.90 -3.37
N LYS A 128 -15.21 24.87 -2.62
CA LYS A 128 -14.80 24.66 -1.23
C LYS A 128 -13.96 23.41 -1.02
N VAL A 129 -14.16 22.37 -1.82
CA VAL A 129 -13.56 21.06 -1.59
C VAL A 129 -13.13 20.44 -2.91
N ASP A 130 -11.88 19.99 -2.94
CA ASP A 130 -11.36 19.05 -3.94
C ASP A 130 -10.93 17.78 -3.23
N TYR A 131 -11.10 16.61 -3.86
CA TYR A 131 -10.65 15.35 -3.27
C TYR A 131 -9.30 14.96 -3.85
N PHE A 132 -8.38 14.50 -3.01
CA PHE A 132 -7.11 13.95 -3.48
C PHE A 132 -6.86 12.59 -2.85
N GLY A 133 -6.51 11.60 -3.67
CA GLY A 133 -6.09 10.28 -3.23
C GLY A 133 -6.16 9.28 -4.37
N SER A 134 -6.10 8.01 -4.02
CA SER A 134 -5.97 6.92 -4.99
C SER A 134 -6.83 5.73 -4.61
N PHE A 135 -7.28 5.01 -5.63
CA PHE A 135 -7.65 3.61 -5.46
C PHE A 135 -6.39 2.75 -5.45
N ILE A 136 -6.37 1.75 -4.58
CA ILE A 136 -5.27 0.81 -4.39
C ILE A 136 -5.80 -0.63 -4.44
N SER A 137 -4.99 -1.53 -5.01
CA SER A 137 -5.30 -2.96 -4.98
C SER A 137 -5.17 -3.52 -3.57
N ALA A 138 -5.60 -4.78 -3.36
CA ALA A 138 -5.38 -5.50 -2.10
C ALA A 138 -3.91 -5.55 -1.65
N TRP A 139 -2.96 -5.34 -2.55
CA TRP A 139 -1.52 -5.30 -2.30
C TRP A 139 -0.97 -3.88 -2.10
N HIS A 140 -1.85 -2.88 -1.93
CA HIS A 140 -1.50 -1.46 -1.83
C HIS A 140 -0.77 -0.91 -3.07
N VAL A 141 -0.96 -1.51 -4.25
CA VAL A 141 -0.44 -0.94 -5.50
C VAL A 141 -1.41 0.15 -5.97
N PRO A 142 -0.95 1.40 -6.22
CA PRO A 142 -1.78 2.46 -6.76
C PRO A 142 -2.35 2.08 -8.13
N MET A 143 -3.67 2.25 -8.29
CA MET A 143 -4.37 1.90 -9.52
C MET A 143 -4.72 3.16 -10.32
N VAL A 144 -5.37 4.13 -9.68
CA VAL A 144 -5.76 5.40 -10.30
C VAL A 144 -6.00 6.48 -9.25
N ASP A 145 -5.63 7.71 -9.57
CA ASP A 145 -5.83 8.89 -8.73
C ASP A 145 -7.17 9.59 -9.02
N VAL A 146 -7.69 10.30 -8.01
CA VAL A 146 -8.95 11.06 -8.08
C VAL A 146 -8.74 12.56 -7.86
N GLY A 147 -9.73 13.35 -8.28
CA GLY A 147 -9.79 14.80 -8.09
C GLY A 147 -9.17 15.63 -9.20
N SER A 148 -8.96 16.92 -8.91
CA SER A 148 -8.43 17.91 -9.88
C SER A 148 -7.14 17.47 -10.60
N LYS A 149 -6.32 16.65 -9.95
CA LYS A 149 -5.07 16.09 -10.49
C LYS A 149 -5.14 14.61 -10.86
N GLY A 150 -6.29 13.97 -10.63
CA GLY A 150 -6.53 12.57 -10.94
C GLY A 150 -7.20 12.38 -12.31
N ALA A 151 -7.72 11.17 -12.53
CA ALA A 151 -8.36 10.80 -13.79
C ALA A 151 -9.65 11.60 -14.08
N ASP A 152 -10.38 12.02 -13.03
CA ASP A 152 -11.60 12.81 -13.18
C ASP A 152 -11.37 14.31 -13.44
N GLN A 153 -10.13 14.81 -13.30
CA GLN A 153 -9.76 16.22 -13.52
C GLN A 153 -10.64 17.22 -12.74
N GLY A 154 -11.12 16.81 -11.56
CA GLY A 154 -11.98 17.61 -10.68
C GLY A 154 -13.45 17.62 -11.09
N LYS A 155 -13.83 16.96 -12.20
CA LYS A 155 -15.22 16.90 -12.66
C LYS A 155 -16.03 15.82 -11.92
N GLY A 156 -15.38 15.05 -11.04
CA GLY A 156 -15.96 13.85 -10.46
C GLY A 156 -16.11 12.75 -11.51
N GLY A 157 -16.40 11.54 -11.07
CA GLY A 157 -16.36 10.40 -11.98
C GLY A 157 -17.02 9.16 -11.41
N LYS A 158 -17.41 8.28 -12.33
CA LYS A 158 -17.86 6.91 -12.02
C LYS A 158 -16.69 5.96 -12.29
N TYR A 159 -15.94 5.64 -11.25
CA TYR A 159 -14.82 4.72 -11.32
C TYR A 159 -15.34 3.29 -11.32
N LEU A 160 -15.13 2.56 -12.41
CA LEU A 160 -15.65 1.21 -12.62
C LEU A 160 -14.54 0.17 -12.46
N PHE A 161 -14.81 -0.80 -11.60
CA PHE A 161 -13.93 -1.92 -11.26
C PHE A 161 -14.49 -3.18 -11.88
N LEU A 162 -13.77 -3.74 -12.86
CA LEU A 162 -14.14 -4.98 -13.53
C LEU A 162 -13.41 -6.15 -12.85
N PRO A 163 -14.10 -7.23 -12.43
CA PRO A 163 -13.46 -8.34 -11.75
C PRO A 163 -12.43 -9.06 -12.63
N PRO A 164 -11.44 -9.74 -12.04
CA PRO A 164 -10.59 -10.67 -12.78
C PRO A 164 -11.44 -11.69 -13.54
N GLY A 165 -11.18 -11.84 -14.85
CA GLY A 165 -11.96 -12.74 -15.71
C GLY A 165 -13.34 -12.23 -16.10
N TYR A 166 -13.61 -10.92 -16.00
CA TYR A 166 -14.84 -10.31 -16.49
C TYR A 166 -15.17 -10.74 -17.93
N ASP A 167 -16.40 -11.21 -18.13
CA ASP A 167 -16.89 -11.89 -19.33
C ASP A 167 -17.58 -10.95 -20.33
N ASN A 168 -17.52 -9.64 -20.11
CA ASN A 168 -18.21 -8.62 -20.88
C ASN A 168 -19.75 -8.69 -20.78
N ALA A 169 -20.32 -9.22 -19.70
CA ALA A 169 -21.77 -9.27 -19.49
C ALA A 169 -22.49 -7.91 -19.65
N PHE A 170 -21.80 -6.79 -19.41
CA PHE A 170 -22.31 -5.42 -19.57
C PHE A 170 -21.65 -4.65 -20.73
N GLY A 171 -20.96 -5.34 -21.65
CA GLY A 171 -20.16 -4.74 -22.71
C GLY A 171 -18.66 -4.78 -22.40
N THR A 172 -17.85 -4.46 -23.41
CA THR A 172 -16.39 -4.41 -23.27
C THR A 172 -15.95 -3.21 -22.43
N ALA A 173 -14.71 -3.23 -21.93
CA ALA A 173 -14.14 -2.06 -21.25
C ALA A 173 -14.26 -0.78 -22.11
N ALA A 174 -14.02 -0.88 -23.42
CA ALA A 174 -14.15 0.25 -24.34
C ALA A 174 -15.60 0.74 -24.48
N ASP A 175 -16.59 -0.16 -24.52
CA ASP A 175 -18.00 0.22 -24.57
C ASP A 175 -18.44 0.94 -23.29
N LEU A 176 -17.88 0.54 -22.15
CA LEU A 176 -18.15 1.14 -20.84
C LEU A 176 -17.44 2.49 -20.70
N GLU A 177 -16.21 2.63 -21.20
CA GLU A 177 -15.54 3.94 -21.31
C GLU A 177 -16.34 4.92 -22.17
N ALA A 178 -16.87 4.46 -23.31
CA ALA A 178 -17.70 5.27 -24.19
C ALA A 178 -19.01 5.75 -23.52
N GLN A 179 -19.47 5.05 -22.47
CA GLN A 179 -20.61 5.44 -21.63
C GLN A 179 -20.24 6.44 -20.52
N GLY A 180 -18.96 6.81 -20.40
CA GLY A 180 -18.46 7.78 -19.42
C GLY A 180 -18.00 7.17 -18.11
N TYR A 181 -17.77 5.86 -18.03
CA TYR A 181 -17.08 5.26 -16.90
C TYR A 181 -15.56 5.46 -17.00
N ILE A 182 -14.91 5.67 -15.86
CA ILE A 182 -13.45 5.62 -15.76
C ILE A 182 -13.09 4.19 -15.38
N ILE A 183 -12.55 3.41 -16.33
CA ILE A 183 -12.15 2.02 -16.07
C ILE A 183 -10.88 2.03 -15.22
N VAL A 184 -10.94 1.36 -14.07
CA VAL A 184 -9.80 1.30 -13.16
C VAL A 184 -8.88 0.15 -13.55
N PRO A 185 -7.60 0.40 -13.87
CA PRO A 185 -6.69 -0.63 -14.34
C PRO A 185 -6.12 -1.46 -13.18
N GLY A 186 -5.57 -2.63 -13.50
CA GLY A 186 -4.70 -3.36 -12.57
C GLY A 186 -5.44 -4.07 -11.43
N LEU A 187 -6.71 -4.41 -11.62
CA LEU A 187 -7.45 -5.24 -10.66
C LEU A 187 -7.11 -6.72 -10.86
N ASP A 188 -6.14 -7.20 -10.09
CA ASP A 188 -5.65 -8.58 -10.11
C ASP A 188 -6.35 -9.51 -9.10
N THR A 189 -7.01 -8.92 -8.11
CA THR A 189 -7.79 -9.59 -7.06
C THR A 189 -9.22 -9.08 -7.06
N HIS A 190 -10.02 -9.45 -6.06
CA HIS A 190 -11.39 -8.93 -5.94
C HIS A 190 -11.50 -7.69 -5.06
N ASP A 191 -10.50 -7.41 -4.23
CA ASP A 191 -10.60 -6.36 -3.22
C ASP A 191 -9.83 -5.12 -3.64
N VAL A 192 -10.50 -3.99 -3.51
CA VAL A 192 -9.94 -2.65 -3.76
C VAL A 192 -10.25 -1.79 -2.55
N SER A 193 -9.34 -0.90 -2.22
CA SER A 193 -9.65 0.19 -1.29
C SER A 193 -9.19 1.51 -1.80
N TYR A 194 -9.65 2.54 -1.11
CA TYR A 194 -9.30 3.90 -1.42
C TYR A 194 -9.25 4.71 -0.15
N SER A 195 -8.42 5.74 -0.17
CA SER A 195 -8.38 6.75 0.87
C SER A 195 -8.20 8.10 0.18
N PHE A 196 -9.15 8.99 0.44
CA PHE A 196 -9.19 10.33 -0.10
C PHE A 196 -9.07 11.32 1.04
N ARG A 197 -8.40 12.42 0.75
CA ARG A 197 -8.31 13.58 1.63
C ARG A 197 -8.97 14.76 0.93
N PRO A 198 -9.92 15.43 1.58
CA PRO A 198 -10.44 16.69 1.09
C PRO A 198 -9.36 17.76 1.24
N THR A 199 -9.03 18.40 0.12
CA THR A 199 -8.30 19.66 0.09
C THR A 199 -9.31 20.79 0.26
N LEU A 200 -9.17 21.52 1.36
CA LEU A 200 -10.03 22.67 1.64
C LEU A 200 -9.60 23.87 0.81
N LEU A 201 -10.55 24.47 0.10
CA LEU A 201 -10.36 25.61 -0.77
C LEU A 201 -11.12 26.83 -0.22
N ASN A 202 -10.65 28.04 -0.55
CA ASN A 202 -11.35 29.29 -0.30
C ASN A 202 -11.83 29.50 1.15
N GLY A 203 -11.03 29.04 2.13
CA GLY A 203 -11.34 29.19 3.55
C GLY A 203 -12.36 28.18 4.10
N ALA A 204 -12.66 27.13 3.35
CA ALA A 204 -13.51 26.04 3.81
C ALA A 204 -12.98 25.37 5.08
N THR A 205 -13.88 24.72 5.79
CA THR A 205 -13.63 23.98 7.03
C THR A 205 -13.88 22.49 6.84
N HIS A 206 -13.37 21.65 7.76
CA HIS A 206 -13.57 20.19 7.68
C HIS A 206 -15.03 19.73 7.78
N VAL A 207 -15.95 20.60 8.18
CA VAL A 207 -17.40 20.32 8.18
C VAL A 207 -17.95 20.29 6.75
N GLU A 208 -17.41 21.12 5.86
CA GLU A 208 -17.86 21.25 4.47
C GLU A 208 -17.28 20.16 3.56
N ALA A 209 -16.36 19.35 4.09
CA ALA A 209 -15.77 18.22 3.39
C ALA A 209 -16.64 16.94 3.45
N GLY A 210 -17.65 16.88 4.34
CA GLY A 210 -18.51 15.72 4.55
C GLY A 210 -19.75 15.69 3.69
#